data_AF-A0A256GSX6-F1
#
_entry.id   AF-A0A256GSX6-F1
#
_cell.length_a   1.000
_cell.length_b   1.000
_cell.length_c   1.000
_cell.angle_alpha   90.00
_cell.angle_beta   90.00
_cell.angle_gamma   90.00
#
_symmetry.space_group_name_H-M   'P 1'
#
loop_
_entity.id
_entity.type
_entity.pdbx_description
1 polymer ?
#
loop_
_entity_poly.entity_id
_entity_poly.type
_entity_poly.pdbx_seq_one_letter_code
_entity_poly.pdbx_strand_id
1 'polypeptide(L)' 'MNAAFCCASLGIVPTVRHADYIGSWLEVLREDNRAIVRAASQASKAADWLLSHLPDEDGAESVAASTERRVAA' A
#
# COMPACT_ATOMS: atom_id res chain seq x y z
N MET A 1 6.71 2.48 1.28
CA MET A 1 6.02 3.74 0.95
C MET A 1 4.65 3.49 0.29
N ASN A 2 4.54 2.71 -0.79
CA ASN A 2 3.24 2.33 -1.40
C ASN A 2 2.24 1.75 -0.38
N ALA A 3 2.64 0.69 0.34
CA ALA A 3 1.78 0.07 1.36
C ALA A 3 1.26 1.06 2.42
N ALA A 4 2.01 2.11 2.74
CA ALA A 4 1.58 3.13 3.70
C ALA A 4 0.45 4.01 3.13
N PHE A 5 0.50 4.34 1.84
CA PHE A 5 -0.59 5.07 1.17
C PHE A 5 -1.86 4.20 1.09
N CYS A 6 -1.75 2.93 0.71
CA CYS A 6 -2.90 2.02 0.73
C CYS A 6 -3.48 1.86 2.14
N CYS A 7 -2.63 1.69 3.16
CA CYS A 7 -3.09 1.56 4.55
C CYS A 7 -3.85 2.81 5.00
N ALA A 8 -3.35 4.00 4.68
CA ALA A 8 -4.01 5.26 5.01
C ALA A 8 -5.38 5.38 4.32
N SER A 9 -5.46 5.04 3.02
CA SER A 9 -6.72 5.09 2.26
C SER A 9 -7.76 4.08 2.76
N LEU A 10 -7.32 2.93 3.28
CA LEU A 10 -8.19 1.85 3.73
C LEU A 10 -8.42 1.84 5.26
N GLY A 11 -7.89 2.83 6.00
CA GLY A 11 -8.02 2.89 7.46
C GLY A 11 -7.28 1.77 8.21
N ILE A 12 -6.29 1.14 7.58
CA ILE A 12 -5.51 0.04 8.17
C ILE A 12 -4.38 0.62 9.01
N VAL A 13 -4.28 0.20 10.28
CA VAL A 13 -3.12 0.51 11.14
C VAL A 13 -2.00 -0.47 10.81
N PRO A 14 -0.87 -0.01 10.23
CA PRO A 14 0.21 -0.92 9.86
C PRO A 14 1.01 -1.34 11.10
N THR A 15 1.57 -2.54 11.06
CA THR A 15 2.59 -2.99 12.00
C THR A 15 3.96 -3.02 11.31
N VAL A 16 5.00 -2.59 12.03
CA VAL A 16 6.37 -2.67 11.53
C VAL A 16 6.86 -4.10 11.69
N ARG A 17 7.37 -4.71 10.59
CA ARG A 17 7.87 -6.09 10.62
C ARG A 17 9.39 -6.16 10.63
N HIS A 18 10.09 -5.48 9.72
CA HIS A 18 11.56 -5.39 9.71
C HIS A 18 12.05 -4.05 9.14
N ALA A 19 13.11 -3.49 9.72
CA ALA A 19 13.62 -2.15 9.41
C ALA A 19 14.98 -2.17 8.67
N ASP A 20 15.43 -3.34 8.22
CA ASP A 20 16.76 -3.52 7.61
C ASP A 20 16.97 -2.69 6.34
N TYR A 21 15.88 -2.30 5.68
CA TYR A 21 15.91 -1.41 4.51
C TYR A 21 16.34 0.03 4.84
N ILE A 22 16.31 0.47 6.11
CA ILE A 22 16.65 1.85 6.47
C ILE A 22 18.12 2.13 6.12
N GLY A 23 19.03 1.16 6.34
CA GLY A 23 20.45 1.29 6.00
C GLY A 23 20.66 1.59 4.52
N SER A 24 20.07 0.79 3.63
CA SER A 24 20.18 1.00 2.18
C SER A 24 19.56 2.32 1.73
N TRP A 25 18.48 2.79 2.36
CA TRP A 25 17.89 4.08 2.03
C TRP A 25 18.76 5.26 2.47
N LEU A 26 19.50 5.13 3.58
CA LEU A 26 20.44 6.17 4.01
C LEU A 26 21.60 6.34 3.01
N GLU A 27 22.08 5.25 2.43
CA GLU A 27 23.09 5.30 1.35
C GLU A 27 22.54 6.02 0.12
N VAL A 28 21.36 5.62 -0.37
CA VAL A 28 20.69 6.25 -1.51
C VAL A 28 20.47 7.75 -1.29
N LEU A 29 20.07 8.16 -0.08
CA LEU A 29 19.80 9.57 0.23
C LEU A 29 21.07 10.43 0.37
N ARG A 30 22.22 9.82 0.67
CA ARG A 30 23.52 10.51 0.64
C ARG A 30 23.94 10.83 -0.79
N GLU A 31 23.59 9.97 -1.74
CA GLU A 31 23.93 10.14 -3.16
C GLU A 31 22.93 11.01 -3.92
N ASP A 32 21.62 10.91 -3.59
CA ASP A 32 20.54 11.63 -4.27
C ASP A 32 19.50 12.15 -3.27
N ASN A 33 19.57 13.45 -2.97
CA ASN A 33 18.64 14.13 -2.07
C ASN A 33 17.19 14.19 -2.59
N ARG A 34 16.95 13.92 -3.88
CA ARG A 34 15.60 13.87 -4.47
C ARG A 34 15.06 12.46 -4.60
N ALA A 35 15.83 11.43 -4.24
CA ALA A 35 15.40 10.03 -4.31
C ALA A 35 14.11 9.80 -3.54
N ILE A 36 13.94 10.42 -2.37
CA ILE A 36 12.74 10.28 -1.54
C ILE A 36 11.48 10.79 -2.23
N VAL A 37 11.56 11.93 -2.92
CA VAL A 37 10.42 12.56 -3.61
C VAL A 37 10.04 11.74 -4.84
N ARG A 38 11.03 11.23 -5.57
CA ARG A 38 10.79 10.33 -6.72
C ARG A 38 10.15 9.02 -6.26
N ALA A 39 10.69 8.41 -5.21
CA ALA A 39 10.13 7.19 -4.64
C ALA A 39 8.70 7.39 -4.14
N ALA A 40 8.41 8.52 -3.50
CA ALA A 40 7.06 8.89 -3.09
C ALA A 40 6.13 9.05 -4.30
N SER A 41 6.55 9.77 -5.35
CA SER A 41 5.75 9.93 -6.58
C SER A 41 5.38 8.60 -7.23
N GLN A 42 6.34 7.66 -7.31
CA GLN A 42 6.07 6.33 -7.86
C GLN A 42 5.18 5.49 -6.94
N ALA A 43 5.38 5.60 -5.62
CA ALA A 43 4.52 4.95 -4.65
C ALA A 43 3.07 5.46 -4.71
N SER A 44 2.85 6.77 -4.88
CA SER A 44 1.50 7.33 -5.04
C SER A 44 0.81 6.78 -6.28
N LYS A 45 1.48 6.79 -7.44
CA LYS A 45 0.90 6.23 -8.69
C LYS A 45 0.55 4.75 -8.55
N ALA A 46 1.40 3.97 -7.87
CA ALA A 46 1.13 2.56 -7.62
C ALA A 46 -0.07 2.38 -6.68
N ALA A 47 -0.19 3.19 -5.63
CA ALA A 47 -1.33 3.17 -4.72
C ALA A 47 -2.62 3.56 -5.45
N ASP A 48 -2.60 4.65 -6.21
CA ASP A 48 -3.74 5.11 -7.00
C ASP A 48 -4.21 4.02 -7.97
N TRP A 49 -3.28 3.37 -8.67
CA TRP A 49 -3.58 2.25 -9.55
C TRP A 49 -4.18 1.06 -8.79
N LEU A 50 -3.67 0.69 -7.62
CA LEU A 50 -4.25 -0.40 -6.83
C LEU A 50 -5.66 -0.05 -6.35
N LEU A 51 -5.84 1.18 -5.85
CA LEU A 51 -7.11 1.65 -5.28
C LEU A 51 -8.17 1.86 -6.35
N SER A 52 -7.80 2.13 -7.61
CA SER A 52 -8.76 2.23 -8.73
C SER A 52 -9.45 0.90 -9.08
N HIS A 53 -9.00 -0.21 -8.49
CA HIS A 53 -9.61 -1.54 -8.68
C HIS A 53 -10.48 -1.96 -7.48
N LEU A 54 -10.67 -1.08 -6.49
CA LEU A 54 -11.65 -1.37 -5.45
C LEU A 54 -13.04 -1.49 -6.09
N PRO A 55 -13.87 -2.46 -5.66
CA PRO A 55 -15.26 -2.48 -6.06
C PRO A 55 -15.94 -1.20 -5.57
N ASP A 56 -16.90 -0.68 -6.33
CA ASP A 56 -17.85 0.29 -5.81
C ASP A 56 -18.57 -0.31 -4.59
N GLU A 57 -19.16 0.52 -3.72
CA GLU A 57 -19.82 0.09 -2.47
C GLU A 57 -20.79 -1.10 -2.70
N ASP A 58 -21.48 -1.14 -3.85
CA ASP A 58 -22.37 -2.24 -4.27
C ASP A 58 -21.64 -3.55 -4.60
N GLY A 59 -20.40 -3.48 -5.08
CA GLY A 59 -19.54 -4.63 -5.36
C GLY A 59 -18.84 -5.19 -4.12
N ALA A 60 -18.61 -4.35 -3.10
CA ALA A 60 -17.95 -4.75 -1.85
C ALA A 60 -18.80 -5.76 -1.05
N GLU A 61 -20.13 -5.57 -1.00
CA GLU A 61 -21.06 -6.53 -0.40
C GLU A 61 -21.03 -7.90 -1.10
N SER A 62 -20.93 -7.91 -2.42
CA SER A 62 -20.86 -9.14 -3.24
C SER A 62 -19.56 -9.94 -2.98
N VAL A 63 -18.42 -9.26 -2.89
CA VAL A 63 -17.11 -9.89 -2.63
C VAL A 63 -17.02 -10.40 -1.20
N ALA A 64 -17.53 -9.65 -0.22
CA ALA A 64 -17.59 -10.08 1.18
C ALA A 64 -18.42 -11.38 1.32
N ALA A 65 -19.61 -11.43 0.72
CA ALA A 65 -20.46 -12.62 0.72
C ALA A 65 -19.82 -13.84 0.03
N SER A 66 -19.00 -13.63 -0.99
CA SER A 66 -18.23 -14.70 -1.66
C SER A 66 -17.08 -15.21 -0.80
N THR A 67 -16.40 -14.31 -0.09
CA THR A 67 -15.27 -14.64 0.79
C THR A 67 -15.75 -15.45 2.00
N GLU A 68 -16.85 -15.04 2.64
CA GLU A 68 -17.46 -15.78 3.76
C GLU A 68 -17.89 -17.20 3.37
N ARG A 69 -18.49 -17.35 2.18
CA ARG A 69 -18.85 -18.68 1.63
C ARG A 69 -17.65 -19.60 1.41
N ARG A 70 -16.47 -19.05 1.10
CA ARG A 70 -15.24 -19.84 0.93
C ARG A 70 -14.57 -20.21 2.26
N VAL A 71 -14.80 -19.46 3.33
CA VAL A 71 -14.25 -19.75 4.67
C VAL A 71 -15.12 -20.76 5.42
N ALA A 72 -16.41 -20.85 5.09
CA ALA A 72 -17.38 -21.75 5.73
C ALA A 72 -17.47 -23.17 5.12
N ALA A 73 -16.68 -23.48 4.09
CA ALA A 73 -16.61 -24.79 3.42
C ALA A 73 -15.26 -25.47 3.67
#